data_AF-A0AAV3S9V2-F1
#
_entry.id   AF-A0AAV3S9V2-F1
#
_cell.length_a   1.000
_cell.length_b   1.000
_cell.length_c   1.000
_cell.angle_alpha   90.00
_cell.angle_beta   90.00
_cell.angle_gamma   90.00
#
_symmetry.space_group_name_H-M   'P 1'
#
loop_
_entity.id
_entity.type
_entity.pdbx_description
1 polymer ?
#
loop_
_entity_poly.entity_id
_entity_poly.type
_entity_poly.pdbx_seq_one_letter_code
_entity_poly.pdbx_strand_id
1 'polypeptide(L)'
;MRRRARHASGSRRAFLATLGAGALAGLAGCSSLNLTNEETQNGGSRTSTPLSDRPDAVYYPTHVDGMAMSGMQKANGYACALTYTVPETFWLVTGDETPKASPTAGDEIHVMPVVWDTKTGQRLTDLSPMLRFADDGAVVTSNAPWPMLSQRMGFHFGDNVALPGGGTYDVSVRVGAPAVRRTGGVAAPDSATFDFSLAYSAAELDAIAYRTLDRAGERGAVDPMNMEMLPDSTLPKPDALPGRPLGTGTVGDAAVVATVLDDATRFSGDESDTYLAVSPRTPYNRYPLPMAGFSARVDGERYDLTETTDADLGHHYGVTIGGDIERATVSLDLPPQISRHEGYETAFFDTASVTLGA
;
A
#
# COMPACT_ATOMS: atom_id res chain seq x y z
N MET A 1 71.24 18.43 -28.40
CA MET A 1 71.15 19.54 -27.42
C MET A 1 69.68 19.94 -27.28
N ARG A 2 69.11 19.66 -26.10
CA ARG A 2 67.76 19.91 -25.55
C ARG A 2 66.73 20.65 -26.45
N ARG A 3 65.67 19.95 -26.89
CA ARG A 3 64.38 20.57 -27.24
C ARG A 3 63.43 20.48 -26.06
N ARG A 4 63.04 21.65 -25.53
CA ARG A 4 62.02 21.84 -24.49
C ARG A 4 60.64 21.43 -25.02
N ALA A 5 59.97 20.52 -24.33
CA ALA A 5 58.53 20.30 -24.48
C ALA A 5 57.78 21.48 -23.85
N ARG A 6 56.88 22.10 -24.63
CA ARG A 6 55.91 23.06 -24.13
C ARG A 6 54.71 22.29 -23.60
N HIS A 7 54.38 22.46 -22.32
CA HIS A 7 53.07 22.11 -21.78
C HIS A 7 52.04 23.09 -22.33
N ALA A 8 51.02 22.55 -22.99
CA ALA A 8 49.76 23.23 -23.24
C ALA A 8 48.69 22.52 -22.42
N SER A 9 48.07 23.27 -21.54
CA SER A 9 46.95 22.90 -20.67
C SER A 9 45.70 22.61 -21.51
N GLY A 10 45.22 21.37 -21.49
CA GLY A 10 43.91 20.97 -22.02
C GLY A 10 42.91 20.75 -20.89
N SER A 11 41.82 21.52 -20.91
CA SER A 11 40.73 21.54 -19.92
C SER A 11 39.97 20.21 -19.82
N ARG A 12 39.39 19.94 -18.64
CA ARG A 12 38.48 18.82 -18.28
C ARG A 12 37.13 18.79 -19.05
N ARG A 13 37.08 19.28 -20.29
CA ARG A 13 35.92 19.27 -21.19
C ARG A 13 36.26 18.52 -22.48
N ALA A 14 36.48 17.21 -22.38
CA ALA A 14 36.63 16.35 -23.56
C ALA A 14 36.42 14.86 -23.24
N PHE A 15 35.47 14.51 -22.35
CA PHE A 15 35.18 13.11 -22.07
C PHE A 15 33.68 12.77 -21.94
N LEU A 16 32.80 13.48 -22.63
CA LEU A 16 31.40 13.06 -22.77
C LEU A 16 30.92 13.32 -24.19
N ALA A 17 31.37 12.48 -25.11
CA ALA A 17 30.78 12.41 -26.44
C ALA A 17 31.13 11.08 -27.09
N THR A 18 30.51 9.96 -26.68
CA THR A 18 30.06 8.89 -27.62
C THR A 18 29.31 7.74 -26.94
N LEU A 19 28.12 7.44 -27.52
CA LEU A 19 27.37 6.17 -27.54
C LEU A 19 26.57 5.78 -26.27
N GLY A 20 25.28 5.46 -26.32
CA GLY A 20 24.37 5.31 -27.45
C GLY A 20 22.92 4.96 -27.01
N ALA A 21 21.97 5.38 -27.85
CA ALA A 21 20.63 4.87 -28.13
C ALA A 21 19.80 4.18 -27.03
N GLY A 22 18.66 4.80 -26.69
CA GLY A 22 17.48 4.06 -26.20
C GLY A 22 16.82 4.55 -24.91
N ALA A 23 16.71 5.86 -24.67
CA ALA A 23 15.81 6.38 -23.65
C ALA A 23 14.65 7.12 -24.33
N LEU A 24 13.46 6.52 -24.28
CA LEU A 24 12.22 7.27 -24.44
C LEU A 24 12.25 8.38 -23.41
N ALA A 25 12.28 9.64 -23.87
CA ALA A 25 12.23 10.81 -23.03
C ALA A 25 10.95 10.74 -22.18
N GLY A 26 11.10 10.41 -20.90
CA GLY A 26 10.05 10.61 -19.92
C GLY A 26 9.73 12.09 -19.88
N LEU A 27 8.46 12.43 -20.09
CA LEU A 27 7.95 13.78 -19.91
C LEU A 27 8.25 14.20 -18.48
N ALA A 28 9.28 15.00 -18.28
CA ALA A 28 9.42 15.85 -17.10
C ALA A 28 8.36 16.95 -17.22
N GLY A 29 7.11 16.59 -16.99
CA GLY A 29 6.01 17.52 -16.81
C GLY A 29 6.05 18.01 -15.38
N CYS A 30 6.66 19.18 -15.17
CA CYS A 30 6.53 19.94 -13.93
C CYS A 30 5.11 20.50 -13.82
N SER A 31 4.16 19.63 -13.49
CA SER A 31 2.83 19.99 -13.01
C SER A 31 2.33 18.81 -12.19
N SER A 32 2.21 19.02 -10.89
CA SER A 32 1.38 18.20 -10.00
C SER A 32 0.03 17.94 -10.68
N LEU A 33 -0.22 16.69 -11.04
CA LEU A 33 -1.50 16.30 -11.64
C LEU A 33 -2.49 16.07 -10.50
N ASN A 34 -3.52 16.92 -10.41
CA ASN A 34 -4.70 16.61 -9.61
C ASN A 34 -5.48 15.52 -10.34
N LEU A 35 -5.23 14.26 -9.96
CA LEU A 35 -5.80 13.07 -10.59
C LEU A 35 -7.21 12.73 -10.11
N THR A 36 -7.90 13.67 -9.45
CA THR A 36 -9.23 13.45 -8.86
C THR A 36 -10.24 14.43 -9.46
N ASN A 37 -11.28 13.89 -10.12
CA ASN A 37 -12.43 14.66 -10.61
C ASN A 37 -13.49 14.76 -9.52
N GLU A 38 -13.20 15.49 -8.44
CA GLU A 38 -14.09 15.55 -7.29
C GLU A 38 -14.62 16.94 -6.97
N GLU A 39 -15.87 16.96 -6.53
CA GLU A 39 -16.54 18.17 -6.09
C GLU A 39 -15.88 18.66 -4.80
N THR A 40 -15.18 19.79 -4.90
CA THR A 40 -14.42 20.38 -3.79
C THR A 40 -15.37 21.29 -2.99
N GLN A 41 -15.51 21.04 -1.69
CA GLN A 41 -16.13 22.02 -0.80
C GLN A 41 -15.08 23.08 -0.42
N ASN A 42 -15.03 24.16 -1.19
CA ASN A 42 -14.15 25.30 -0.89
C ASN A 42 -14.76 26.14 0.25
N GLY A 43 -14.04 26.26 1.37
CA GLY A 43 -14.30 27.29 2.39
C GLY A 43 -14.72 26.84 3.79
N GLY A 44 -14.66 25.55 4.12
CA GLY A 44 -14.78 25.06 5.50
C GLY A 44 -13.40 24.94 6.18
N SER A 45 -13.32 25.19 7.49
CA SER A 45 -12.14 24.75 8.28
C SER A 45 -12.03 23.24 8.11
N ARG A 46 -10.91 22.73 7.57
CA ARG A 46 -10.64 21.28 7.55
C ARG A 46 -10.71 20.77 8.98
N THR A 47 -11.77 20.06 9.35
CA THR A 47 -11.94 19.52 10.69
C THR A 47 -11.46 18.08 10.70
N SER A 48 -10.28 17.84 11.28
CA SER A 48 -9.74 16.50 11.53
C SER A 48 -10.16 15.95 12.91
N THR A 49 -11.21 16.50 13.52
CA THR A 49 -11.67 16.03 14.83
C THR A 49 -12.48 14.74 14.64
N PRO A 50 -11.98 13.58 15.12
CA PRO A 50 -12.71 12.33 14.95
C PRO A 50 -14.01 12.37 15.73
N LEU A 51 -14.97 11.52 15.32
CA LEU A 51 -16.20 11.35 16.09
C LEU A 51 -15.90 10.89 17.52
N SER A 52 -16.66 11.39 18.50
CA SER A 52 -16.52 10.98 19.90
C SER A 52 -17.10 9.60 20.19
N ASP A 53 -18.21 9.25 19.51
CA ASP A 53 -18.89 7.96 19.64
C ASP A 53 -18.78 7.22 18.31
N ARG A 54 -17.77 6.36 18.20
CA ARG A 54 -17.42 5.65 16.97
C ARG A 54 -17.82 4.19 17.08
N PRO A 55 -18.43 3.59 16.05
CA PRO A 55 -18.71 2.17 16.05
C PRO A 55 -17.42 1.35 16.16
N ASP A 56 -17.48 0.23 16.87
CA ASP A 56 -16.49 -0.85 16.78
C ASP A 56 -16.74 -1.66 15.50
N ALA A 57 -16.46 -1.01 14.36
CA ALA A 57 -16.76 -1.50 13.01
C ALA A 57 -16.14 -0.64 11.92
N VAL A 58 -16.23 -1.09 10.67
CA VAL A 58 -16.07 -0.21 9.51
C VAL A 58 -17.25 0.77 9.40
N TYR A 59 -16.95 2.07 9.33
CA TYR A 59 -17.95 3.15 9.29
C TYR A 59 -17.54 4.30 8.35
N TYR A 60 -18.48 5.12 7.89
CA TYR A 60 -18.15 6.27 7.06
C TYR A 60 -17.36 7.33 7.86
N PRO A 61 -16.19 7.80 7.38
CA PRO A 61 -15.40 8.81 8.08
C PRO A 61 -16.13 10.17 8.12
N THR A 62 -15.59 11.13 8.86
CA THR A 62 -16.17 12.49 8.90
C THR A 62 -15.98 13.23 7.58
N HIS A 63 -14.93 12.91 6.85
CA HIS A 63 -14.56 13.55 5.61
C HIS A 63 -13.77 12.63 4.69
N VAL A 64 -13.54 13.11 3.47
CA VAL A 64 -12.62 12.52 2.51
C VAL A 64 -11.73 13.60 1.94
N ASP A 65 -10.44 13.27 1.82
CA ASP A 65 -9.44 14.09 1.15
C ASP A 65 -9.09 13.49 -0.22
N GLY A 66 -8.75 14.40 -1.13
CA GLY A 66 -8.05 14.08 -2.36
C GLY A 66 -6.55 13.91 -2.12
N MET A 67 -5.80 13.82 -3.21
CA MET A 67 -4.34 13.81 -3.16
C MET A 67 -3.79 14.35 -4.47
N ALA A 68 -2.52 14.77 -4.43
CA ALA A 68 -1.72 15.08 -5.59
C ALA A 68 -0.70 13.95 -5.86
N MET A 69 -0.20 13.88 -7.09
CA MET A 69 0.87 12.96 -7.48
C MET A 69 2.08 13.75 -7.98
N SER A 70 3.26 13.44 -7.44
CA SER A 70 4.54 13.97 -7.94
C SER A 70 4.98 13.25 -9.21
N GLY A 71 4.80 11.93 -9.26
CA GLY A 71 5.13 11.15 -10.45
C GLY A 71 5.14 9.65 -10.19
N MET A 72 5.59 8.90 -11.20
CA MET A 72 5.69 7.45 -11.20
C MET A 72 7.04 7.02 -11.79
N GLN A 73 7.68 6.05 -11.16
CA GLN A 73 8.95 5.47 -11.58
C GLN A 73 8.86 3.94 -11.61
N LYS A 74 9.78 3.30 -12.34
CA LYS A 74 9.90 1.84 -12.40
C LYS A 74 11.34 1.41 -12.14
N ALA A 75 11.51 0.36 -11.36
CA ALA A 75 12.82 -0.22 -11.05
C ALA A 75 12.67 -1.69 -10.66
N ASN A 76 13.54 -2.56 -11.19
CA ASN A 76 13.69 -3.96 -10.77
C ASN A 76 12.39 -4.79 -10.73
N GLY A 77 11.48 -4.57 -11.69
CA GLY A 77 10.20 -5.28 -11.76
C GLY A 77 9.07 -4.64 -10.94
N TYR A 78 9.37 -3.59 -10.17
CA TYR A 78 8.39 -2.77 -9.46
C TYR A 78 8.12 -1.46 -10.16
N ALA A 79 6.95 -0.89 -9.89
CA ALA A 79 6.62 0.49 -10.12
C ALA A 79 6.27 1.16 -8.79
N CYS A 80 6.57 2.45 -8.68
CA CYS A 80 6.27 3.26 -7.52
C CYS A 80 5.70 4.59 -7.98
N ALA A 81 4.58 5.00 -7.39
CA ALA A 81 4.08 6.36 -7.52
C ALA A 81 4.22 7.08 -6.19
N LEU A 82 4.73 8.31 -6.25
CA LEU A 82 4.84 9.18 -5.09
C LEU A 82 3.64 10.13 -5.08
N THR A 83 2.74 9.92 -4.14
CA THR A 83 1.56 10.78 -3.92
C THR A 83 1.69 11.53 -2.60
N TYR A 84 0.94 12.61 -2.45
CA TYR A 84 0.92 13.40 -1.22
C TYR A 84 -0.41 14.12 -1.03
N THR A 85 -0.74 14.42 0.22
CA THR A 85 -1.86 15.27 0.59
C THR A 85 -1.49 16.17 1.78
N VAL A 86 -2.45 16.92 2.31
CA VAL A 86 -2.29 17.68 3.55
C VAL A 86 -1.95 16.73 4.72
N PRO A 87 -1.26 17.18 5.79
CA PRO A 87 -0.99 16.34 6.94
C PRO A 87 -2.25 15.72 7.54
N GLU A 88 -2.21 14.41 7.80
CA GLU A 88 -3.37 13.62 8.19
C GLU A 88 -3.31 13.17 9.66
N THR A 89 -4.49 13.01 10.25
CA THR A 89 -4.63 12.23 11.48
C THR A 89 -4.85 10.77 11.14
N PHE A 90 -4.12 9.88 11.80
CA PHE A 90 -4.31 8.43 11.67
C PHE A 90 -4.07 7.72 13.01
N TRP A 91 -4.27 6.42 13.02
CA TRP A 91 -4.10 5.56 14.19
C TRP A 91 -3.08 4.48 13.86
N LEU A 92 -2.04 4.41 14.66
CA LEU A 92 -1.15 3.26 14.65
C LEU A 92 -1.90 2.06 15.23
N VAL A 93 -1.49 0.85 14.87
CA VAL A 93 -2.00 -0.38 15.49
C VAL A 93 -0.83 -1.10 16.14
N THR A 94 -0.93 -1.38 17.43
CA THR A 94 0.09 -2.12 18.18
C THR A 94 -0.60 -3.11 19.11
N GLY A 95 -0.66 -4.37 18.71
CA GLY A 95 -1.51 -5.37 19.35
C GLY A 95 -2.98 -5.01 19.15
N ASP A 96 -3.67 -4.70 20.24
CA ASP A 96 -5.06 -4.24 20.32
C ASP A 96 -5.19 -2.73 20.62
N GLU A 97 -4.07 -2.02 20.78
CA GLU A 97 -4.06 -0.58 21.01
C GLU A 97 -4.03 0.21 19.70
N THR A 98 -4.75 1.34 19.69
CA THR A 98 -4.80 2.26 18.55
C THR A 98 -4.39 3.69 18.94
N PRO A 99 -3.10 3.94 19.21
CA PRO A 99 -2.66 5.29 19.54
C PRO A 99 -2.83 6.23 18.33
N LYS A 100 -3.44 7.38 18.59
CA LYS A 100 -3.68 8.43 17.61
C LYS A 100 -2.38 9.17 17.29
N ALA A 101 -2.00 9.19 16.02
CA ALA A 101 -0.98 10.08 15.47
C ALA A 101 -1.66 11.31 14.88
N SER A 102 -1.30 12.50 15.36
CA SER A 102 -1.85 13.77 14.87
C SER A 102 -0.73 14.62 14.24
N PRO A 103 -1.03 15.42 13.21
CA PRO A 103 -0.07 16.35 12.64
C PRO A 103 0.52 17.30 13.69
N THR A 104 1.81 17.57 13.55
CA THR A 104 2.55 18.57 14.32
C THR A 104 2.74 19.85 13.52
N ALA A 105 3.15 20.94 14.19
CA ALA A 105 3.35 22.24 13.51
C ALA A 105 4.48 22.24 12.46
N GLY A 106 5.34 21.21 12.45
CA GLY A 106 6.39 21.08 11.46
C GLY A 106 6.02 20.21 10.27
N ASP A 107 4.92 19.46 10.34
CA ASP A 107 4.48 18.57 9.26
C ASP A 107 3.86 19.38 8.14
N GLU A 108 4.41 19.24 6.93
CA GLU A 108 4.00 20.02 5.77
C GLU A 108 3.08 19.23 4.83
N ILE A 109 3.32 17.92 4.71
CA ILE A 109 2.54 17.01 3.85
C ILE A 109 2.38 15.64 4.49
N HIS A 110 1.33 14.92 4.10
CA HIS A 110 1.24 13.47 4.27
C HIS A 110 1.72 12.80 2.98
N VAL A 111 2.88 12.13 3.01
CA VAL A 111 3.48 11.49 1.83
C VAL A 111 3.05 10.03 1.74
N MET A 112 2.67 9.58 0.55
CA MET A 112 2.11 8.25 0.33
C MET A 112 2.72 7.57 -0.90
N PRO A 113 3.80 6.77 -0.76
CA PRO A 113 4.30 5.96 -1.85
C PRO A 113 3.41 4.73 -2.06
N VAL A 114 3.02 4.47 -3.31
CA VAL A 114 2.27 3.27 -3.71
C VAL A 114 3.18 2.42 -4.59
N VAL A 115 3.47 1.19 -4.17
CA VAL A 115 4.39 0.28 -4.87
C VAL A 115 3.63 -0.95 -5.36
N TRP A 116 3.88 -1.36 -6.61
CA TRP A 116 3.24 -2.53 -7.20
C TRP A 116 4.17 -3.32 -8.11
N ASP A 117 3.84 -4.59 -8.31
CA ASP A 117 4.48 -5.45 -9.30
C ASP A 117 4.07 -5.06 -10.72
N THR A 118 5.04 -4.81 -11.60
CA THR A 118 4.77 -4.29 -12.95
C THR A 118 4.16 -5.32 -13.89
N LYS A 119 4.29 -6.61 -13.60
CA LYS A 119 3.82 -7.69 -14.46
C LYS A 119 2.38 -8.06 -14.11
N THR A 120 2.06 -8.18 -12.82
CA THR A 120 0.75 -8.60 -12.33
C THR A 120 -0.16 -7.42 -12.00
N GLY A 121 0.40 -6.22 -11.80
CA GLY A 121 -0.34 -5.05 -11.35
C GLY A 121 -0.68 -5.08 -9.86
N GLN A 122 -0.22 -6.07 -9.10
CA GLN A 122 -0.58 -6.19 -7.69
C GLN A 122 0.12 -5.15 -6.83
N ARG A 123 -0.66 -4.42 -6.04
CA ARG A 123 -0.12 -3.59 -4.95
C ARG A 123 0.56 -4.48 -3.92
N LEU A 124 1.77 -4.10 -3.54
CA LEU A 124 2.62 -4.89 -2.66
C LEU A 124 2.44 -4.43 -1.22
N THR A 125 1.95 -5.33 -0.36
CA THR A 125 1.62 -5.04 1.05
C THR A 125 2.73 -5.41 2.04
N ASP A 126 3.80 -6.01 1.52
CA ASP A 126 4.85 -6.72 2.24
C ASP A 126 6.22 -6.04 2.12
N LEU A 127 6.22 -4.73 1.82
CA LEU A 127 7.41 -3.91 1.69
C LEU A 127 7.57 -2.95 2.88
N SER A 128 8.75 -2.37 3.01
CA SER A 128 9.05 -1.32 3.99
C SER A 128 9.84 -0.21 3.29
N PRO A 129 9.16 0.80 2.70
CA PRO A 129 9.83 1.90 2.01
C PRO A 129 10.56 2.82 3.00
N MET A 130 11.70 3.34 2.55
CA MET A 130 12.46 4.38 3.21
C MET A 130 12.60 5.57 2.25
N LEU A 131 12.14 6.73 2.69
CA LEU A 131 12.16 7.99 1.93
C LEU A 131 13.29 8.86 2.43
N ARG A 132 14.04 9.46 1.49
CA ARG A 132 15.05 10.48 1.76
C ARG A 132 14.71 11.72 0.96
N PHE A 133 14.48 12.83 1.65
CA PHE A 133 14.20 14.13 1.05
C PHE A 133 15.47 14.99 1.08
N ALA A 134 15.84 15.54 -0.06
CA ALA A 134 16.99 16.42 -0.20
C ALA A 134 16.62 17.74 -0.88
N ASP A 135 17.29 18.80 -0.45
CA ASP A 135 17.26 20.14 -1.04
C ASP A 135 18.69 20.52 -1.40
N ASP A 136 18.94 20.84 -2.67
CA ASP A 136 20.26 21.09 -3.25
C ASP A 136 21.33 20.06 -2.82
N GLY A 137 20.95 18.76 -2.83
CA GLY A 137 21.81 17.63 -2.47
C GLY A 137 22.01 17.40 -0.96
N ALA A 138 21.58 18.32 -0.09
CA ALA A 138 21.60 18.16 1.36
C ALA A 138 20.33 17.45 1.85
N VAL A 139 20.47 16.44 2.73
CA VAL A 139 19.30 15.77 3.32
C VAL A 139 18.62 16.71 4.30
N VAL A 140 17.36 17.00 4.06
CA VAL A 140 16.53 17.79 4.99
C VAL A 140 15.77 16.90 5.94
N THR A 141 15.31 15.74 5.48
CA THR A 141 14.65 14.74 6.32
C THR A 141 14.69 13.34 5.69
N SER A 142 14.48 12.33 6.51
CA SER A 142 14.23 10.95 6.08
C SER A 142 13.00 10.45 6.80
N ASN A 143 12.20 9.62 6.11
CA ASN A 143 10.94 9.11 6.63
C ASN A 143 10.80 7.62 6.31
N ALA A 144 10.19 6.86 7.23
CA ALA A 144 9.87 5.45 7.04
C ALA A 144 8.36 5.30 7.18
N PRO A 145 7.58 5.53 6.11
CA PRO A 145 6.15 5.64 6.24
C PRO A 145 5.50 4.32 6.67
N TRP A 146 4.46 4.44 7.47
CA TRP A 146 3.74 3.30 8.02
C TRP A 146 2.97 2.58 6.92
N PRO A 147 2.81 1.24 6.99
CA PRO A 147 1.78 0.56 6.22
C PRO A 147 0.41 0.99 6.76
N MET A 148 -0.50 1.38 5.87
CA MET A 148 -1.79 1.98 6.23
C MET A 148 -2.93 1.41 5.40
N LEU A 149 -4.13 1.52 5.96
CA LEU A 149 -5.40 1.24 5.28
C LEU A 149 -6.31 2.46 5.37
N SER A 150 -6.77 2.94 4.22
CA SER A 150 -7.83 3.95 4.11
C SER A 150 -8.94 3.48 3.19
N GLN A 151 -10.16 4.01 3.39
CA GLN A 151 -11.31 3.60 2.59
C GLN A 151 -11.18 3.97 1.11
N ARG A 152 -10.47 5.07 0.82
CA ARG A 152 -10.34 5.60 -0.55
C ARG A 152 -9.16 5.04 -1.30
N MET A 153 -8.02 4.84 -0.61
CA MET A 153 -6.79 4.38 -1.25
C MET A 153 -6.57 2.88 -1.11
N GLY A 154 -7.26 2.23 -0.18
CA GLY A 154 -6.95 0.87 0.24
C GLY A 154 -5.61 0.81 0.93
N PHE A 155 -4.85 -0.26 0.68
CA PHE A 155 -3.51 -0.39 1.22
C PHE A 155 -2.55 0.59 0.52
N HIS A 156 -1.78 1.31 1.34
CA HIS A 156 -0.70 2.20 0.92
C HIS A 156 0.31 2.34 2.06
N PHE A 157 1.45 2.97 1.81
CA PHE A 157 2.30 3.47 2.87
C PHE A 157 2.04 4.95 3.05
N GLY A 158 2.09 5.47 4.28
CA GLY A 158 1.87 6.89 4.54
C GLY A 158 2.52 7.38 5.83
N ASP A 159 2.94 8.64 5.85
CA ASP A 159 3.25 9.37 7.09
C ASP A 159 3.26 10.89 6.85
N ASN A 160 3.09 11.64 7.93
CA ASN A 160 3.31 13.07 7.92
C ASN A 160 4.82 13.35 7.89
N VAL A 161 5.25 14.32 7.08
CA VAL A 161 6.66 14.65 6.90
C VAL A 161 6.90 16.11 7.21
N ALA A 162 7.83 16.34 8.13
CA ALA A 162 8.34 17.67 8.41
C ALA A 162 9.32 18.13 7.32
N LEU A 163 9.04 19.28 6.71
CA LEU A 163 9.86 19.90 5.67
C LEU A 163 10.09 21.39 5.98
N PRO A 164 11.13 22.03 5.43
CA PRO A 164 11.36 23.48 5.60
C PRO A 164 10.22 24.38 5.06
N GLY A 165 9.36 23.86 4.19
CA GLY A 165 8.21 24.55 3.62
C GLY A 165 7.96 24.15 2.16
N GLY A 166 6.99 24.79 1.52
CA GLY A 166 6.70 24.58 0.09
C GLY A 166 7.91 24.86 -0.81
N GLY A 167 8.16 23.97 -1.77
CA GLY A 167 9.35 24.00 -2.61
C GLY A 167 9.49 22.77 -3.50
N THR A 168 10.70 22.55 -4.01
CA THR A 168 11.05 21.36 -4.78
C THR A 168 12.11 20.56 -4.03
N TYR A 169 11.87 19.26 -3.88
CA TYR A 169 12.74 18.33 -3.17
C TYR A 169 13.08 17.13 -4.05
N ASP A 170 14.33 16.69 -4.00
CA ASP A 170 14.73 15.40 -4.54
C ASP A 170 14.33 14.32 -3.52
N VAL A 171 13.45 13.40 -3.93
CA VAL A 171 12.94 12.33 -3.06
C VAL A 171 13.39 10.99 -3.60
N SER A 172 14.14 10.25 -2.78
CA SER A 172 14.52 8.86 -3.08
C SER A 172 13.69 7.92 -2.22
N VAL A 173 12.92 7.04 -2.86
CA VAL A 173 12.15 5.95 -2.22
C VAL A 173 12.92 4.66 -2.43
N ARG A 174 13.37 4.03 -1.34
CA ARG A 174 14.03 2.72 -1.38
C ARG A 174 13.18 1.66 -0.72
N VAL A 175 13.02 0.52 -1.37
CA VAL A 175 12.41 -0.69 -0.79
C VAL A 175 13.42 -1.82 -0.77
N GLY A 176 13.35 -2.65 0.28
CA GLY A 176 14.15 -3.87 0.41
C GLY A 176 13.46 -5.10 -0.19
N ALA A 177 13.99 -6.27 0.15
CA ALA A 177 13.39 -7.55 -0.17
C ALA A 177 12.00 -7.69 0.50
N PRO A 178 11.08 -8.43 -0.11
CA PRO A 178 9.76 -8.67 0.47
C PRO A 178 9.80 -9.39 1.82
N ALA A 179 8.89 -8.99 2.71
CA ALA A 179 8.78 -9.57 4.06
C ALA A 179 7.95 -10.87 4.08
N VAL A 180 7.17 -11.16 3.04
CA VAL A 180 6.32 -12.34 2.95
C VAL A 180 6.66 -13.19 1.74
N ARG A 181 6.12 -14.42 1.70
CA ARG A 181 6.30 -15.33 0.57
C ARG A 181 5.66 -14.74 -0.69
N ARG A 182 6.34 -14.84 -1.83
CA ARG A 182 5.81 -14.49 -3.15
C ARG A 182 5.79 -15.68 -4.08
N THR A 183 4.69 -15.88 -4.81
CA THR A 183 4.50 -16.99 -5.75
C THR A 183 3.89 -16.47 -7.07
N GLY A 184 3.67 -17.36 -8.04
CA GLY A 184 3.03 -16.98 -9.32
C GLY A 184 3.87 -16.04 -10.20
N GLY A 185 5.15 -15.88 -9.88
CA GLY A 185 6.06 -14.98 -10.61
C GLY A 185 5.88 -13.50 -10.32
N VAL A 186 5.30 -13.15 -9.16
CA VAL A 186 5.41 -11.80 -8.59
C VAL A 186 6.89 -11.52 -8.33
N ALA A 187 7.38 -10.35 -8.75
CA ALA A 187 8.79 -9.98 -8.63
C ALA A 187 9.24 -9.99 -7.16
N ALA A 188 10.51 -10.34 -6.90
CA ALA A 188 11.08 -10.33 -5.55
C ALA A 188 12.57 -9.91 -5.57
N PRO A 189 12.91 -8.71 -6.11
CA PRO A 189 14.27 -8.20 -6.03
C PRO A 189 14.72 -7.97 -4.59
N ASP A 190 16.05 -8.06 -4.36
CA ASP A 190 16.67 -7.73 -3.07
C ASP A 190 16.44 -6.27 -2.64
N SER A 191 16.33 -5.37 -3.63
CA SER A 191 15.93 -3.97 -3.41
C SER A 191 15.53 -3.27 -4.71
N ALA A 192 14.83 -2.14 -4.58
CA ALA A 192 14.58 -1.19 -5.65
C ALA A 192 14.65 0.24 -5.12
N THR A 193 15.08 1.18 -5.95
CA THR A 193 15.14 2.62 -5.63
C THR A 193 14.42 3.39 -6.72
N PHE A 194 13.66 4.40 -6.33
CA PHE A 194 12.88 5.27 -7.20
C PHE A 194 13.17 6.72 -6.82
N ASP A 195 13.58 7.53 -7.79
CA ASP A 195 13.92 8.94 -7.57
C ASP A 195 12.87 9.85 -8.22
N PHE A 196 12.41 10.83 -7.45
CA PHE A 196 11.35 11.77 -7.81
C PHE A 196 11.82 13.21 -7.58
N SER A 197 11.23 14.14 -8.32
CA SER A 197 11.29 15.56 -8.04
C SER A 197 9.91 15.98 -7.51
N LEU A 198 9.80 16.12 -6.19
CA LEU A 198 8.58 16.51 -5.51
C LEU A 198 8.50 18.02 -5.44
N ALA A 199 7.59 18.62 -6.21
CA ALA A 199 7.22 20.03 -6.08
C ALA A 199 5.84 20.14 -5.44
N TYR A 200 5.71 21.00 -4.42
CA TYR A 200 4.44 21.36 -3.81
C TYR A 200 4.47 22.80 -3.27
N SER A 201 3.28 23.37 -3.08
CA SER A 201 3.07 24.70 -2.53
C SER A 201 1.81 24.73 -1.67
N ALA A 202 1.70 25.72 -0.79
CA ALA A 202 0.50 25.90 0.02
C ALA A 202 -0.77 26.05 -0.83
N ALA A 203 -0.68 26.73 -1.98
CA ALA A 203 -1.81 26.88 -2.91
C ALA A 203 -2.25 25.56 -3.54
N GLU A 204 -1.31 24.65 -3.83
CA GLU A 204 -1.63 23.30 -4.32
C GLU A 204 -2.28 22.45 -3.24
N LEU A 205 -1.78 22.51 -2.00
CA LEU A 205 -2.36 21.82 -0.85
C LEU A 205 -3.77 22.35 -0.52
N ASP A 206 -3.98 23.66 -0.60
CA ASP A 206 -5.28 24.28 -0.42
C ASP A 206 -6.28 23.88 -1.52
N ALA A 207 -5.78 23.57 -2.72
CA ALA A 207 -6.60 23.11 -3.84
C ALA A 207 -6.92 21.61 -3.81
N ILE A 208 -6.33 20.83 -2.88
CA ILE A 208 -6.68 19.41 -2.71
C ILE A 208 -8.13 19.31 -2.26
N ALA A 209 -8.90 18.51 -3.00
CA ALA A 209 -10.31 18.28 -2.75
C ALA A 209 -10.54 17.81 -1.31
N TYR A 210 -11.53 18.41 -0.65
CA TYR A 210 -11.98 18.06 0.68
C TYR A 210 -13.50 18.06 0.68
N ARG A 211 -14.10 17.07 1.33
CA ARG A 211 -15.56 16.98 1.47
C ARG A 211 -15.96 16.27 2.75
N THR A 212 -16.85 16.87 3.53
CA THR A 212 -17.45 16.22 4.71
C THR A 212 -18.55 15.25 4.30
N LEU A 213 -18.82 14.25 5.14
CA LEU A 213 -19.85 13.23 4.91
C LEU A 213 -21.02 13.40 5.90
N ASP A 214 -22.25 13.50 5.38
CA ASP A 214 -23.45 13.58 6.24
C ASP A 214 -23.72 12.30 7.02
N ARG A 215 -23.23 11.15 6.50
CA ARG A 215 -23.41 9.81 7.08
C ARG A 215 -22.26 9.40 8.01
N ALA A 216 -21.44 10.35 8.44
CA ALA A 216 -20.30 10.07 9.31
C ALA A 216 -20.74 9.26 10.54
N GLY A 217 -20.03 8.16 10.83
CA GLY A 217 -20.35 7.26 11.95
C GLY A 217 -21.36 6.15 11.62
N GLU A 218 -22.05 6.20 10.47
CA GLU A 218 -22.88 5.08 10.03
C GLU A 218 -22.00 3.93 9.52
N ARG A 219 -22.43 2.68 9.73
CA ARG A 219 -21.73 1.50 9.18
C ARG A 219 -21.74 1.56 7.65
N GLY A 220 -20.56 1.43 7.06
CA GLY A 220 -20.37 1.54 5.61
C GLY A 220 -18.97 2.04 5.27
N ALA A 221 -18.68 2.14 3.98
CA ALA A 221 -17.44 2.73 3.50
C ALA A 221 -17.71 3.61 2.28
N VAL A 222 -16.89 4.64 2.11
CA VAL A 222 -16.84 5.40 0.86
C VAL A 222 -16.24 4.57 -0.26
N ASP A 223 -16.61 4.90 -1.50
CA ASP A 223 -16.06 4.25 -2.68
C ASP A 223 -14.55 4.52 -2.81
N PRO A 224 -13.79 3.53 -3.33
CA PRO A 224 -12.40 3.74 -3.74
C PRO A 224 -12.27 4.97 -4.63
N MET A 225 -11.24 5.77 -4.42
CA MET A 225 -10.97 6.87 -5.35
C MET A 225 -10.49 6.30 -6.70
N ASN A 226 -11.00 6.86 -7.80
CA ASN A 226 -10.54 6.46 -9.12
C ASN A 226 -9.13 7.04 -9.36
N MET A 227 -8.13 6.17 -9.42
CA MET A 227 -6.74 6.53 -9.72
C MET A 227 -6.34 5.87 -11.04
N GLU A 228 -6.75 6.42 -12.19
CA GLU A 228 -6.59 5.75 -13.50
C GLU A 228 -5.15 5.27 -13.80
N MET A 229 -4.15 5.94 -13.23
CA MET A 229 -2.73 5.63 -13.43
C MET A 229 -2.14 4.66 -12.38
N LEU A 230 -2.90 4.30 -11.34
CA LEU A 230 -2.47 3.41 -10.26
C LEU A 230 -3.30 2.12 -10.29
N PRO A 231 -2.68 0.96 -10.03
CA PRO A 231 -3.46 -0.26 -9.89
C PRO A 231 -4.42 -0.14 -8.72
N ASP A 232 -5.55 -0.84 -8.82
CA ASP A 232 -6.51 -0.95 -7.72
C ASP A 232 -5.89 -1.73 -6.55
N SER A 233 -6.24 -1.37 -5.31
CA SER A 233 -5.89 -2.13 -4.12
C SER A 233 -6.88 -3.28 -3.84
N THR A 234 -7.97 -3.37 -4.62
CA THR A 234 -9.07 -4.31 -4.48
C THR A 234 -8.66 -5.72 -4.89
N LEU A 235 -8.96 -6.71 -4.04
CA LEU A 235 -8.73 -8.12 -4.35
C LEU A 235 -9.75 -8.67 -5.36
N PRO A 236 -9.39 -9.72 -6.12
CA PRO A 236 -10.30 -10.40 -7.05
C PRO A 236 -11.60 -10.81 -6.37
N LYS A 237 -12.72 -10.80 -7.10
CA LYS A 237 -14.00 -11.31 -6.58
C LYS A 237 -13.90 -12.81 -6.25
N PRO A 238 -14.70 -13.33 -5.31
CA PRO A 238 -14.64 -14.75 -4.92
C PRO A 238 -14.76 -15.73 -6.09
N ASP A 239 -15.63 -15.43 -7.06
CA ASP A 239 -15.86 -16.23 -8.27
C ASP A 239 -14.75 -16.13 -9.33
N ALA A 240 -13.82 -15.19 -9.16
CA ALA A 240 -12.64 -15.02 -10.01
C ALA A 240 -11.38 -15.66 -9.42
N LEU A 241 -11.43 -16.16 -8.17
CA LEU A 241 -10.29 -16.86 -7.58
C LEU A 241 -10.10 -18.24 -8.23
N PRO A 242 -8.86 -18.67 -8.48
CA PRO A 242 -8.58 -20.01 -8.97
C PRO A 242 -8.90 -21.08 -7.91
N GLY A 243 -9.08 -22.31 -8.38
CA GLY A 243 -9.38 -23.46 -7.54
C GLY A 243 -10.88 -23.66 -7.31
N ARG A 244 -11.19 -24.52 -6.34
CA ARG A 244 -12.55 -24.82 -5.90
C ARG A 244 -12.91 -23.91 -4.72
N PRO A 245 -13.96 -23.09 -4.82
CA PRO A 245 -14.40 -22.26 -3.69
C PRO A 245 -14.79 -23.12 -2.49
N LEU A 246 -14.21 -22.84 -1.34
CA LEU A 246 -14.61 -23.44 -0.07
C LEU A 246 -15.75 -22.66 0.58
N GLY A 247 -15.75 -21.34 0.40
CA GLY A 247 -16.87 -20.49 0.80
C GLY A 247 -16.46 -19.07 1.19
N THR A 248 -17.44 -18.32 1.66
CA THR A 248 -17.28 -16.96 2.19
C THR A 248 -17.91 -16.85 3.56
N GLY A 249 -17.31 -16.04 4.43
CA GLY A 249 -17.81 -15.79 5.78
C GLY A 249 -17.27 -14.49 6.35
N THR A 250 -17.46 -14.30 7.64
CA THR A 250 -17.03 -13.08 8.34
C THR A 250 -16.33 -13.46 9.65
N VAL A 251 -15.22 -12.78 9.94
CA VAL A 251 -14.50 -12.86 11.21
C VAL A 251 -14.34 -11.43 11.73
N GLY A 252 -15.03 -11.09 12.82
CA GLY A 252 -15.17 -9.70 13.25
C GLY A 252 -15.85 -8.86 12.16
N ASP A 253 -15.19 -7.79 11.69
CA ASP A 253 -15.63 -7.01 10.52
C ASP A 253 -15.03 -7.48 9.20
N ALA A 254 -14.07 -8.41 9.21
CA ALA A 254 -13.37 -8.86 8.02
C ALA A 254 -14.22 -9.87 7.24
N ALA A 255 -14.39 -9.62 5.94
CA ALA A 255 -14.89 -10.64 5.03
C ALA A 255 -13.78 -11.65 4.74
N VAL A 256 -14.10 -12.94 4.82
CA VAL A 256 -13.16 -14.03 4.56
C VAL A 256 -13.64 -14.82 3.35
N VAL A 257 -12.76 -15.03 2.39
CA VAL A 257 -13.00 -15.87 1.21
C VAL A 257 -11.96 -16.98 1.20
N ALA A 258 -12.38 -18.24 1.07
CA ALA A 258 -11.48 -19.37 0.99
C ALA A 258 -11.66 -20.17 -0.31
N THR A 259 -10.55 -20.58 -0.90
CA THR A 259 -10.49 -21.47 -2.07
C THR A 259 -9.45 -22.56 -1.84
N VAL A 260 -9.66 -23.71 -2.47
CA VAL A 260 -8.77 -24.88 -2.42
C VAL A 260 -8.22 -25.13 -3.81
N LEU A 261 -6.90 -25.23 -3.93
CA LEU A 261 -6.24 -25.66 -5.16
C LEU A 261 -5.83 -27.12 -4.98
N ASP A 262 -6.21 -27.97 -5.94
CA ASP A 262 -5.92 -29.41 -5.89
C ASP A 262 -4.44 -29.74 -6.20
N ASP A 263 -3.66 -28.74 -6.61
CA ASP A 263 -2.21 -28.83 -6.87
C ASP A 263 -1.47 -27.76 -6.06
N ALA A 264 -0.76 -28.21 -5.03
CA ALA A 264 0.02 -27.35 -4.14
C ALA A 264 1.49 -27.19 -4.53
N THR A 265 1.94 -27.69 -5.69
CA THR A 265 3.35 -27.63 -6.10
C THR A 265 3.93 -26.22 -6.12
N ARG A 266 3.13 -25.24 -6.56
CA ARG A 266 3.46 -23.81 -6.53
C ARG A 266 3.71 -23.26 -5.12
N PHE A 267 3.19 -23.93 -4.09
CA PHE A 267 3.24 -23.52 -2.69
C PHE A 267 4.11 -24.44 -1.84
N SER A 268 5.09 -25.10 -2.48
CA SER A 268 6.04 -26.01 -1.84
C SER A 268 5.43 -27.33 -1.33
N GLY A 269 4.28 -27.74 -1.87
CA GLY A 269 3.73 -29.09 -1.71
C GLY A 269 4.07 -30.04 -2.84
N ASP A 270 3.56 -31.27 -2.75
CA ASP A 270 3.58 -32.25 -3.84
C ASP A 270 2.30 -32.16 -4.71
N GLU A 271 2.29 -32.84 -5.87
CA GLU A 271 1.12 -32.87 -6.78
C GLU A 271 -0.14 -33.51 -6.14
N SER A 272 0.03 -34.31 -5.08
CA SER A 272 -1.07 -34.93 -4.33
C SER A 272 -1.59 -34.08 -3.18
N ASP A 273 -0.90 -32.98 -2.88
CA ASP A 273 -1.28 -32.08 -1.79
C ASP A 273 -2.19 -30.98 -2.30
N THR A 274 -3.09 -30.53 -1.43
CA THR A 274 -3.98 -29.40 -1.68
C THR A 274 -3.46 -28.15 -0.99
N TYR A 275 -3.79 -26.99 -1.56
CA TYR A 275 -3.47 -25.69 -0.98
C TYR A 275 -4.74 -24.96 -0.58
N LEU A 276 -4.88 -24.68 0.72
CA LEU A 276 -5.92 -23.80 1.24
C LEU A 276 -5.43 -22.35 1.16
N ALA A 277 -6.12 -21.53 0.38
CA ALA A 277 -5.90 -20.09 0.32
C ALA A 277 -7.08 -19.35 0.98
N VAL A 278 -6.78 -18.56 2.01
CA VAL A 278 -7.71 -17.72 2.76
C VAL A 278 -7.39 -16.26 2.49
N SER A 279 -8.36 -15.53 1.94
CA SER A 279 -8.21 -14.13 1.53
C SER A 279 -9.09 -13.25 2.42
N PRO A 280 -8.57 -12.73 3.55
CA PRO A 280 -9.27 -11.80 4.42
C PRO A 280 -9.27 -10.40 3.81
N ARG A 281 -10.41 -9.70 3.91
CA ARG A 281 -10.67 -8.47 3.17
C ARG A 281 -11.53 -7.50 3.95
N THR A 282 -11.43 -6.22 3.62
CA THR A 282 -12.43 -5.24 4.05
C THR A 282 -13.81 -5.59 3.48
N PRO A 283 -14.91 -5.41 4.24
CA PRO A 283 -16.23 -5.93 3.88
C PRO A 283 -16.88 -5.21 2.69
N TYR A 284 -16.52 -3.94 2.44
CA TYR A 284 -17.12 -3.14 1.36
C TYR A 284 -16.24 -3.06 0.11
N ASN A 285 -14.95 -2.74 0.29
CA ASN A 285 -14.03 -2.44 -0.82
C ASN A 285 -13.09 -3.60 -1.18
N ARG A 286 -13.17 -4.74 -0.46
CA ARG A 286 -12.33 -5.94 -0.67
C ARG A 286 -10.83 -5.66 -0.68
N TYR A 287 -10.38 -4.69 0.10
CA TYR A 287 -8.95 -4.45 0.29
C TYR A 287 -8.31 -5.55 1.14
N PRO A 288 -7.06 -5.94 0.87
CA PRO A 288 -6.38 -6.95 1.66
C PRO A 288 -6.17 -6.51 3.11
N LEU A 289 -6.12 -7.47 4.02
CA LEU A 289 -5.80 -7.27 5.44
C LEU A 289 -4.46 -7.96 5.77
N PRO A 290 -3.31 -7.33 5.45
CA PRO A 290 -1.97 -7.88 5.69
C PRO A 290 -1.52 -7.74 7.15
N MET A 291 -0.40 -8.37 7.49
CA MET A 291 0.22 -8.30 8.81
C MET A 291 -0.71 -8.77 9.95
N ALA A 292 -1.57 -9.73 9.63
CA ALA A 292 -2.46 -10.42 10.56
C ALA A 292 -1.97 -11.85 10.82
N GLY A 293 -2.45 -12.46 11.90
CA GLY A 293 -2.23 -13.87 12.20
C GLY A 293 -3.51 -14.66 11.92
N PHE A 294 -3.42 -15.67 11.06
CA PHE A 294 -4.53 -16.57 10.79
C PHE A 294 -4.13 -18.04 10.95
N SER A 295 -5.07 -18.84 11.40
CA SER A 295 -4.98 -20.30 11.42
C SER A 295 -6.23 -20.92 10.81
N ALA A 296 -6.12 -22.16 10.37
CA ALA A 296 -7.23 -22.99 9.94
C ALA A 296 -7.27 -24.29 10.72
N ARG A 297 -8.47 -24.79 10.99
CA ARG A 297 -8.69 -26.18 11.39
C ARG A 297 -9.34 -26.98 10.27
N VAL A 298 -8.69 -28.06 9.86
CA VAL A 298 -9.17 -29.00 8.83
C VAL A 298 -9.10 -30.40 9.44
N ASP A 299 -10.20 -31.16 9.36
CA ASP A 299 -10.32 -32.51 9.95
C ASP A 299 -9.84 -32.65 11.41
N GLY A 300 -10.01 -31.57 12.18
CA GLY A 300 -9.62 -31.49 13.60
C GLY A 300 -8.17 -31.10 13.86
N GLU A 301 -7.32 -31.07 12.83
CA GLU A 301 -5.94 -30.60 12.92
C GLU A 301 -5.86 -29.09 12.70
N ARG A 302 -4.94 -28.40 13.42
CA ARG A 302 -4.73 -26.95 13.29
C ARG A 302 -3.48 -26.68 12.45
N TYR A 303 -3.62 -25.77 11.51
CA TYR A 303 -2.56 -25.28 10.63
C TYR A 303 -2.43 -23.76 10.78
N ASP A 304 -1.21 -23.27 10.97
CA ASP A 304 -0.93 -21.84 10.88
C ASP A 304 -0.82 -21.45 9.41
N LEU A 305 -1.46 -20.33 9.03
CA LEU A 305 -1.50 -19.90 7.64
C LEU A 305 -0.38 -18.91 7.36
N THR A 306 0.32 -19.11 6.23
CA THR A 306 1.43 -18.25 5.83
C THR A 306 0.95 -17.12 4.93
N GLU A 307 1.21 -15.87 5.33
CA GLU A 307 0.97 -14.69 4.49
C GLU A 307 1.74 -14.79 3.17
N THR A 308 1.04 -14.61 2.05
CA THR A 308 1.57 -14.84 0.70
C THR A 308 0.97 -13.84 -0.28
N THR A 309 1.79 -13.35 -1.21
CA THR A 309 1.34 -12.61 -2.40
C THR A 309 1.56 -13.46 -3.65
N ASP A 310 0.49 -13.80 -4.36
CA ASP A 310 0.52 -14.64 -5.56
C ASP A 310 -0.16 -13.93 -6.73
N ALA A 311 0.37 -14.10 -7.95
CA ALA A 311 -0.15 -13.44 -9.15
C ALA A 311 -1.65 -13.65 -9.43
N ASP A 312 -2.20 -14.82 -9.09
CA ASP A 312 -3.59 -15.17 -9.38
C ASP A 312 -4.50 -15.03 -8.14
N LEU A 313 -3.98 -15.38 -6.96
CA LEU A 313 -4.75 -15.32 -5.70
C LEU A 313 -4.73 -13.92 -5.07
N GLY A 314 -3.77 -13.07 -5.43
CA GLY A 314 -3.49 -11.82 -4.73
C GLY A 314 -2.88 -12.04 -3.36
N HIS A 315 -3.08 -11.08 -2.45
CA HIS A 315 -2.73 -11.24 -1.04
C HIS A 315 -3.69 -12.22 -0.35
N HIS A 316 -3.11 -13.20 0.34
CA HIS A 316 -3.83 -14.23 1.08
C HIS A 316 -2.94 -14.85 2.16
N TYR A 317 -3.55 -15.68 3.00
CA TYR A 317 -2.92 -16.55 3.97
C TYR A 317 -3.19 -17.99 3.56
N GLY A 318 -2.17 -18.84 3.50
CA GLY A 318 -2.42 -20.22 3.06
C GLY A 318 -1.44 -21.25 3.54
N VAL A 319 -1.85 -22.50 3.38
CA VAL A 319 -1.15 -23.70 3.86
C VAL A 319 -1.37 -24.86 2.92
N THR A 320 -0.34 -25.70 2.79
CA THR A 320 -0.38 -26.97 2.06
C THR A 320 -0.79 -28.09 3.00
N ILE A 321 -1.76 -28.91 2.59
CA ILE A 321 -2.32 -30.02 3.38
C ILE A 321 -2.37 -31.27 2.50
N GLY A 322 -2.02 -32.43 3.06
CA GLY A 322 -2.17 -33.70 2.37
C GLY A 322 -3.62 -34.17 2.37
N GLY A 323 -4.18 -34.45 1.20
CA GLY A 323 -5.57 -34.88 1.03
C GLY A 323 -6.53 -33.72 0.70
N ASP A 324 -7.81 -34.04 0.59
CA ASP A 324 -8.85 -33.09 0.18
C ASP A 324 -9.33 -32.22 1.35
N ILE A 325 -9.83 -31.02 1.03
CA ILE A 325 -10.40 -30.06 1.98
C ILE A 325 -11.83 -29.78 1.55
N GLU A 326 -12.79 -30.38 2.27
CA GLU A 326 -14.22 -30.09 2.09
C GLU A 326 -14.71 -29.01 3.06
N ARG A 327 -14.02 -28.85 4.20
CA ARG A 327 -14.40 -27.93 5.27
C ARG A 327 -13.17 -27.42 6.03
N ALA A 328 -13.18 -26.14 6.37
CA ALA A 328 -12.18 -25.53 7.23
C ALA A 328 -12.81 -24.53 8.21
N THR A 329 -12.29 -24.45 9.43
CA THR A 329 -12.60 -23.36 10.36
C THR A 329 -11.42 -22.41 10.43
N VAL A 330 -11.59 -21.21 9.87
CA VAL A 330 -10.58 -20.15 9.82
C VAL A 330 -10.71 -19.26 11.05
N SER A 331 -9.61 -18.96 11.72
CA SER A 331 -9.57 -18.10 12.91
C SER A 331 -8.62 -16.92 12.71
N LEU A 332 -9.02 -15.73 13.15
CA LEU A 332 -8.12 -14.58 13.29
C LEU A 332 -7.47 -14.66 14.67
N ASP A 333 -6.17 -14.94 14.70
CA ASP A 333 -5.39 -15.07 15.93
C ASP A 333 -4.72 -13.74 16.34
N LEU A 334 -4.39 -12.88 15.37
CA LEU A 334 -3.81 -11.56 15.60
C LEU A 334 -4.44 -10.56 14.60
N PRO A 335 -5.03 -9.45 15.05
CA PRO A 335 -5.63 -8.46 14.16
C PRO A 335 -4.59 -7.84 13.21
N PRO A 336 -4.98 -7.35 12.03
CA PRO A 336 -4.04 -6.82 11.05
C PRO A 336 -3.26 -5.62 11.60
N GLN A 337 -1.95 -5.78 11.78
CA GLN A 337 -1.04 -4.82 12.43
C GLN A 337 -0.59 -3.71 11.47
N ILE A 338 -1.57 -3.03 10.89
CA ILE A 338 -1.36 -1.94 9.94
C ILE A 338 -2.15 -0.72 10.37
N SER A 339 -1.58 0.46 10.20
CA SER A 339 -2.18 1.73 10.62
C SER A 339 -3.51 1.99 9.90
N ARG A 340 -4.32 2.85 10.47
CA ARG A 340 -5.71 3.09 10.06
C ARG A 340 -5.98 4.57 9.91
N HIS A 341 -6.62 4.91 8.80
CA HIS A 341 -7.33 6.19 8.68
C HIS A 341 -8.72 6.09 9.33
N GLU A 342 -9.36 7.24 9.53
CA GLU A 342 -10.72 7.30 10.07
C GLU A 342 -11.70 6.43 9.25
N GLY A 343 -12.61 5.75 9.94
CA GLY A 343 -13.56 4.81 9.37
C GLY A 343 -13.07 3.36 9.37
N TYR A 344 -11.81 3.11 9.71
CA TYR A 344 -11.25 1.76 9.92
C TYR A 344 -10.50 1.60 11.25
N GLU A 345 -10.25 2.67 11.99
CA GLU A 345 -9.39 2.68 13.18
C GLU A 345 -9.94 1.91 14.38
N THR A 346 -11.22 1.58 14.35
CA THR A 346 -11.88 0.72 15.34
C THR A 346 -12.22 -0.66 14.77
N ALA A 347 -11.94 -0.94 13.50
CA ALA A 347 -12.36 -2.17 12.85
C ALA A 347 -11.28 -3.27 12.92
N PHE A 348 -11.72 -4.53 12.78
CA PHE A 348 -10.88 -5.72 12.60
C PHE A 348 -10.08 -6.18 13.83
N PHE A 349 -10.52 -5.83 15.04
CA PHE A 349 -9.90 -6.28 16.30
C PHE A 349 -10.50 -7.56 16.89
N ASP A 350 -11.75 -7.88 16.53
CA ASP A 350 -12.45 -9.05 17.07
C ASP A 350 -11.85 -10.37 16.56
N THR A 351 -11.17 -11.09 17.45
CA THR A 351 -10.52 -12.38 17.19
C THR A 351 -11.56 -13.50 17.22
N ALA A 352 -12.28 -13.64 16.12
CA ALA A 352 -13.30 -14.66 15.93
C ALA A 352 -12.86 -15.78 14.96
N SER A 353 -13.76 -16.73 14.73
CA SER A 353 -13.56 -17.79 13.74
C SER A 353 -14.81 -18.02 12.89
N VAL A 354 -14.62 -18.56 11.69
CA VAL A 354 -15.69 -18.89 10.77
C VAL A 354 -15.44 -20.25 10.12
N THR A 355 -16.48 -21.08 10.07
CA THR A 355 -16.44 -22.35 9.35
C THR A 355 -16.92 -22.15 7.91
N LEU A 356 -16.11 -22.61 6.97
CA LEU A 356 -16.34 -22.56 5.52
C LEU A 356 -16.33 -24.00 4.99
N GLY A 357 -17.07 -24.25 3.91
CA GLY A 357 -17.33 -25.59 3.40
C GLY A 357 -18.65 -26.16 3.92
N ALA A 358 -19.22 -27.07 3.14
CA ALA A 358 -20.52 -27.70 3.41
C ALA A 358 -20.43 -28.82 4.45
#